data_AF-A0A9N9GQP6-F1
#
_entry.id   AF-A0A9N9GQP6-F1
#
_cell.length_a   1.000
_cell.length_b   1.000
_cell.length_c   1.000
_cell.angle_alpha   90.00
_cell.angle_beta   90.00
_cell.angle_gamma   90.00
#
_symmetry.space_group_name_H-M   'P 1'
#
loop_
_entity.id
_entity.type
_entity.pdbx_description
1 polymer ?
#
loop_
_entity_poly.entity_id
_entity_poly.type
_entity_poly.pdbx_seq_one_letter_code
_entity_poly.pdbx_strand_id
1 'polypeptide(L)'
;MLENDSYPANMFDLLVLDLRSKDLHETVSKELNVEYLSESQHTELKEINGMIFGPNLRVIVSLPVRIKQKTKNVHFIVDTGSLKTYICEEVFESFKIHIPRSTTYQILLNNKRTVVQLPPANSHFTDVNVLGMEYMKASGTNLSITLTNDYESVSLYFDYDKNEIISHLQSTFQVDPDVLGK
;
A
#
# COMPACT_ATOMS: atom_id res chain seq x y z
N MET A 1 13.95 -27.74 -7.23
CA MET A 1 14.75 -26.50 -7.03
C MET A 1 13.82 -25.34 -7.35
N LEU A 2 13.37 -24.62 -6.34
CA LEU A 2 12.70 -23.33 -6.53
C LEU A 2 13.69 -22.30 -6.01
N GLU A 3 14.31 -21.59 -6.95
CA GLU A 3 15.23 -20.50 -6.63
C GLU A 3 14.46 -19.36 -5.94
N ASN A 4 15.13 -18.71 -5.00
CA ASN A 4 14.67 -17.50 -4.33
C ASN A 4 14.50 -16.37 -5.36
N ASP A 5 13.35 -16.29 -6.03
CA ASP A 5 12.98 -15.20 -6.95
C ASP A 5 12.57 -13.92 -6.19
N SER A 6 13.29 -13.56 -5.14
CA SER A 6 13.20 -12.22 -4.56
C SER A 6 14.10 -11.30 -5.36
N TYR A 7 13.59 -10.76 -6.47
CA TYR A 7 14.25 -9.67 -7.17
C TYR A 7 14.64 -8.56 -6.17
N PRO A 8 15.89 -8.09 -6.18
CA PRO A 8 16.33 -7.09 -5.23
C PRO A 8 15.54 -5.79 -5.44
N ALA A 9 15.20 -5.10 -4.34
CA ALA A 9 14.32 -3.93 -4.37
C ALA A 9 14.82 -2.80 -5.28
N ASN A 10 16.11 -2.77 -5.60
CA ASN A 10 16.71 -1.82 -6.55
C ASN A 10 16.34 -2.09 -8.03
N MET A 11 15.77 -3.25 -8.38
CA MET A 11 15.21 -3.50 -9.72
C MET A 11 13.79 -2.94 -9.87
N PHE A 12 13.12 -2.61 -8.77
CA PHE A 12 11.82 -1.93 -8.74
C PHE A 12 11.98 -0.45 -8.41
N ASP A 13 13.09 0.16 -8.85
CA ASP A 13 13.30 1.59 -8.68
C ASP A 13 12.33 2.36 -9.57
N LEU A 14 11.18 2.73 -8.99
CA LEU A 14 10.25 3.65 -9.62
C LEU A 14 10.95 4.99 -9.77
N LEU A 15 11.12 5.42 -11.02
CA LEU A 15 11.68 6.73 -11.32
C LEU A 15 10.65 7.81 -10.97
N VAL A 16 10.53 8.14 -9.68
CA VAL A 16 9.61 9.15 -9.12
C VAL A 16 10.38 10.45 -8.92
N LEU A 17 10.69 11.14 -10.01
CA LEU A 17 11.36 12.44 -9.95
C LEU A 17 10.38 13.61 -9.81
N ASP A 18 9.09 13.34 -10.05
CA ASP A 18 8.03 14.34 -10.22
C ASP A 18 7.09 14.48 -9.02
N LEU A 19 7.25 13.64 -7.99
CA LEU A 19 6.45 13.68 -6.77
C LEU A 19 7.39 13.65 -5.57
N ARG A 20 7.21 14.60 -4.64
CA ARG A 20 7.95 14.65 -3.38
C ARG A 20 6.99 14.67 -2.20
N SER A 21 7.50 14.42 -0.99
CA SER A 21 6.71 14.49 0.25
C SER A 21 5.91 15.81 0.37
N LYS A 22 6.49 16.95 -0.03
CA LYS A 22 5.79 18.24 -0.05
C LYS A 22 4.49 18.21 -0.88
N ASP A 23 4.52 17.55 -2.04
CA ASP A 23 3.36 17.46 -2.92
C ASP A 23 2.26 16.58 -2.29
N LEU A 24 2.64 15.56 -1.51
CA LEU A 24 1.71 14.74 -0.73
C LEU A 24 0.96 15.59 0.32
N HIS A 25 1.69 16.42 1.06
CA HIS A 25 1.12 17.31 2.09
C HIS A 25 0.25 18.43 1.52
N GLU A 26 0.64 18.99 0.38
CA GLU A 26 -0.03 20.16 -0.19
C GLU A 26 -1.02 19.77 -1.28
N THR A 27 -0.54 19.63 -2.52
CA THR A 27 -1.37 19.52 -3.71
C THR A 27 -2.24 18.26 -3.69
N VAL A 28 -1.65 17.10 -3.42
CA VAL A 28 -2.38 15.81 -3.40
C VAL A 28 -3.43 15.81 -2.28
N SER A 29 -3.07 16.29 -1.09
CA SER A 29 -4.01 16.36 0.03
C SER A 29 -5.21 17.25 -0.28
N LYS A 30 -4.97 18.39 -0.93
CA LYS A 30 -6.01 19.31 -1.35
C LYS A 30 -6.93 18.69 -2.41
N GLU A 31 -6.37 18.03 -3.41
CA GLU A 31 -7.15 17.47 -4.52
C GLU A 31 -7.95 16.22 -4.11
N LEU A 32 -7.39 15.36 -3.25
CA LEU A 32 -8.12 14.24 -2.66
C LEU A 32 -9.12 14.67 -1.57
N ASN A 33 -9.04 15.90 -1.08
CA ASN A 33 -9.75 16.36 0.11
C ASN A 33 -9.49 15.46 1.34
N VAL A 34 -8.25 14.98 1.47
CA VAL A 34 -7.78 14.16 2.59
C VAL A 34 -6.36 14.60 2.96
N GLU A 35 -6.18 15.14 4.15
CA GLU A 35 -4.88 15.61 4.63
C GLU A 35 -3.92 14.44 4.90
N TYR A 36 -2.72 14.48 4.29
CA TYR A 36 -1.69 13.46 4.48
C TYR A 36 -1.20 13.43 5.93
N LEU A 37 -1.06 12.23 6.51
CA LEU A 37 -0.62 11.97 7.88
C LEU A 37 -1.50 12.55 9.01
N SER A 38 -2.67 13.10 8.65
CA SER A 38 -3.75 13.44 9.59
C SER A 38 -4.31 12.18 10.25
N GLU A 39 -4.81 12.32 11.48
CA GLU A 39 -5.51 11.21 12.15
C GLU A 39 -6.81 10.89 11.39
N SER A 40 -7.08 9.60 11.21
CA SER A 40 -8.27 9.12 10.51
C SER A 40 -9.25 8.49 11.49
N GLN A 41 -10.54 8.82 11.33
CA GLN A 41 -11.62 8.17 12.07
C GLN A 41 -12.00 6.82 11.45
N HIS A 42 -11.58 6.57 10.20
CA HIS A 42 -11.87 5.35 9.47
C HIS A 42 -10.68 4.39 9.58
N THR A 43 -10.94 3.15 9.99
CA THR A 43 -9.94 2.08 9.93
C THR A 43 -9.99 1.31 8.61
N GLU A 44 -11.10 1.47 7.88
CA GLU A 44 -11.45 0.74 6.67
C GLU A 44 -12.32 1.60 5.77
N LEU A 45 -12.07 1.53 4.47
CA LEU A 45 -12.84 2.16 3.40
C LEU A 45 -13.22 1.07 2.39
N LYS A 46 -14.49 1.03 2.00
CA LYS A 46 -14.98 0.09 0.98
C LYS A 46 -14.73 0.60 -0.44
N GLU A 47 -14.82 1.91 -0.61
CA GLU A 47 -14.63 2.60 -1.88
C GLU A 47 -13.76 3.83 -1.64
N ILE A 48 -12.83 4.06 -2.56
CA ILE A 48 -11.84 5.13 -2.50
C ILE A 48 -11.78 5.79 -3.86
N ASN A 49 -11.98 7.11 -3.88
CA ASN A 49 -11.70 7.93 -5.04
C ASN A 49 -10.22 8.32 -5.00
N GLY A 50 -9.49 7.94 -6.04
CA GLY A 50 -8.12 8.37 -6.25
C GLY A 50 -8.06 9.56 -7.20
N MET A 51 -6.84 9.90 -7.60
CA MET A 51 -6.56 10.95 -8.57
C MET A 51 -5.44 10.54 -9.51
N ILE A 52 -5.29 11.31 -10.59
CA ILE A 52 -4.16 11.26 -11.49
C ILE A 52 -3.35 12.52 -11.26
N PHE A 53 -2.06 12.36 -10.99
CA PHE A 53 -1.23 13.45 -10.56
C PHE A 53 0.00 13.61 -11.45
N GLY A 54 0.28 14.87 -11.79
CA GLY A 54 1.52 15.28 -12.41
C GLY A 54 1.71 14.82 -13.87
N PRO A 55 2.84 15.21 -14.48
CA PRO A 55 3.10 14.96 -15.90
C PRO A 55 3.30 13.48 -16.23
N ASN A 56 3.63 12.64 -15.25
CA ASN A 56 3.79 11.20 -15.44
C ASN A 56 2.50 10.40 -15.11
N LEU A 57 1.35 11.08 -15.00
CA LEU A 57 0.03 10.49 -14.80
C LEU A 57 -0.02 9.49 -13.64
N ARG A 58 0.55 9.87 -12.50
CA ARG A 58 0.66 9.00 -11.32
C ARG A 58 -0.72 8.77 -10.73
N VAL A 59 -1.12 7.52 -10.63
CA VAL A 59 -2.33 7.13 -9.91
C VAL A 59 -2.05 7.22 -8.41
N ILE A 60 -2.77 8.09 -7.71
CA ILE A 60 -2.60 8.30 -6.26
C ILE A 60 -3.92 8.02 -5.53
N VAL A 61 -3.82 7.35 -4.39
CA VAL A 61 -4.96 7.03 -3.50
C VAL A 61 -4.62 7.33 -2.05
N SER A 62 -5.62 7.64 -1.24
CA SER A 62 -5.48 7.77 0.22
C SER A 62 -6.10 6.56 0.92
N LEU A 63 -5.31 5.89 1.78
CA LEU A 63 -5.73 4.71 2.53
C LEU A 63 -5.46 4.92 4.02
N PRO A 64 -6.35 4.43 4.91
CA PRO A 64 -6.08 4.45 6.34
C PRO A 64 -5.00 3.42 6.68
N VAL A 65 -3.93 3.89 7.31
CA VAL A 65 -2.85 3.08 7.86
C VAL A 65 -2.94 3.11 9.37
N ARG A 66 -3.01 1.93 9.98
CA ARG A 66 -2.99 1.76 11.42
C ARG A 66 -1.71 1.08 11.88
N ILE A 67 -0.98 1.76 12.75
CA ILE A 67 0.19 1.23 13.44
C ILE A 67 -0.03 1.42 14.94
N LYS A 68 0.10 0.33 15.70
CA LYS A 68 -0.35 0.26 17.11
C LYS A 68 -1.83 0.63 17.23
N GLN A 69 -2.16 1.68 18.00
CA GLN A 69 -3.55 2.11 18.28
C GLN A 69 -3.93 3.41 17.55
N LYS A 70 -3.10 3.90 16.63
CA LYS A 70 -3.37 5.13 15.87
C LYS A 70 -3.62 4.82 14.41
N THR A 71 -4.48 5.59 13.78
CA THR A 71 -4.81 5.45 12.36
C THR A 71 -4.61 6.79 11.69
N LYS A 72 -3.91 6.81 10.56
CA LYS A 72 -3.66 8.01 9.78
C LYS A 72 -3.97 7.80 8.31
N ASN A 73 -4.34 8.87 7.63
CA ASN A 73 -4.49 8.86 6.18
C ASN A 73 -3.11 8.90 5.52
N VAL A 74 -2.80 7.93 4.67
CA VAL A 74 -1.52 7.84 3.97
C VAL A 74 -1.79 7.78 2.47
N HIS A 75 -1.12 8.67 1.72
CA HIS A 75 -1.21 8.75 0.27
C HIS A 75 -0.22 7.79 -0.36
N PHE A 76 -0.68 6.99 -1.30
CA PHE A 76 0.13 6.00 -2.02
C PHE A 76 0.07 6.25 -3.52
N ILE A 77 1.22 6.13 -4.17
CA ILE A 77 1.27 5.85 -5.60
C ILE A 77 0.81 4.41 -5.81
N VAL A 78 -0.19 4.19 -6.64
CA VAL A 78 -0.58 2.85 -7.07
C VAL A 78 0.38 2.40 -8.16
N ASP A 79 1.16 1.36 -7.88
CA ASP A 79 2.10 0.81 -8.84
C ASP A 79 1.83 -0.68 -9.09
N THR A 80 1.34 -0.97 -10.29
CA THR A 80 1.07 -2.34 -10.74
C THR A 80 2.35 -3.08 -11.14
N GLY A 81 3.47 -2.38 -11.32
CA GLY A 81 4.80 -2.95 -11.56
C GLY A 81 5.52 -3.40 -10.29
N SER A 82 5.21 -2.80 -9.14
CA SER A 82 5.77 -3.20 -7.85
C SER A 82 4.99 -4.34 -7.23
N LEU A 83 5.69 -5.44 -6.95
CA LEU A 83 5.13 -6.54 -6.18
C LEU A 83 4.85 -6.13 -4.72
N LYS A 84 5.76 -5.35 -4.12
CA LYS A 84 5.75 -5.01 -2.69
C LYS A 84 5.15 -3.63 -2.42
N THR A 85 4.58 -3.47 -1.23
CA THR A 85 4.11 -2.17 -0.73
C THR A 85 5.20 -1.52 0.11
N TYR A 86 5.46 -0.23 -0.13
CA TYR A 86 6.47 0.56 0.56
C TYR A 86 5.82 1.74 1.29
N ILE A 87 6.29 2.04 2.50
CA ILE A 87 5.95 3.25 3.23
C ILE A 87 7.23 3.98 3.63
N CYS A 88 7.26 5.30 3.40
CA CYS A 88 8.45 6.10 3.66
C CYS A 88 8.68 6.33 5.17
N GLU A 89 9.88 6.78 5.52
CA GLU A 89 10.29 7.03 6.92
C GLU A 89 9.34 8.02 7.61
N GLU A 90 8.90 9.04 6.88
CA GLU A 90 8.00 10.09 7.37
C GLU A 90 6.70 9.51 7.96
N VAL A 91 6.15 8.45 7.36
CA VAL A 91 4.96 7.76 7.89
C VAL A 91 5.26 7.26 9.30
N PHE A 92 6.34 6.51 9.49
CA PHE A 92 6.72 5.95 10.80
C PHE A 92 7.04 7.04 11.84
N GLU A 93 7.73 8.09 11.43
CA GLU A 93 8.02 9.25 12.29
C GLU A 93 6.73 9.91 12.77
N SER A 94 5.73 10.02 11.90
CA SER A 94 4.42 10.58 12.25
C SER A 94 3.68 9.75 13.29
N PHE A 95 3.96 8.44 13.37
CA PHE A 95 3.46 7.53 14.42
C PHE A 95 4.33 7.53 15.70
N LYS A 96 5.40 8.34 15.73
CA LYS A 96 6.41 8.38 16.80
C LYS A 96 7.03 7.00 17.04
N ILE A 97 7.28 6.27 15.96
CA ILE A 97 7.91 4.95 15.99
C ILE A 97 9.37 5.10 15.64
N HIS A 98 10.25 4.60 16.51
CA HIS A 98 11.64 4.43 16.15
C HIS A 98 11.74 3.28 15.15
N ILE A 99 12.22 3.58 13.94
CA ILE A 99 12.42 2.63 12.87
C ILE A 99 13.59 1.72 13.27
N PRO A 100 13.38 0.45 13.67
CA PRO A 100 14.46 -0.48 13.95
C PRO A 100 15.21 -0.78 12.64
N ARG A 101 16.39 -1.41 12.70
CA ARG A 101 17.11 -1.87 11.50
C ARG A 101 16.43 -3.03 10.74
N SER A 102 15.12 -3.22 10.92
CA SER A 102 14.34 -4.23 10.19
C SER A 102 14.13 -3.79 8.75
N THR A 103 14.15 -4.76 7.84
CA THR A 103 13.84 -4.54 6.41
C THR A 103 12.33 -4.57 6.13
N THR A 104 11.53 -5.11 7.06
CA THR A 104 10.08 -5.27 6.89
C THR A 104 9.31 -4.90 8.17
N TYR A 105 8.05 -4.49 7.99
CA TYR A 105 7.17 -3.99 9.04
C TYR A 105 5.76 -4.55 8.86
N GLN A 106 5.12 -4.96 9.96
CA GLN A 106 3.71 -5.35 9.94
C GLN A 106 2.84 -4.16 10.35
N ILE A 107 1.91 -3.79 9.47
CA ILE A 107 0.92 -2.73 9.70
C ILE A 107 -0.49 -3.25 9.38
N LEU A 108 -1.50 -2.45 9.69
CA LEU A 108 -2.85 -2.61 9.16
C LEU A 108 -3.08 -1.54 8.10
N LEU A 109 -3.18 -1.95 6.85
CA LEU A 109 -3.51 -1.08 5.72
C LEU A 109 -4.94 -1.37 5.31
N ASN A 110 -5.83 -0.38 5.42
CA ASN A 110 -7.27 -0.54 5.22
C ASN A 110 -7.85 -1.75 5.98
N ASN A 111 -7.53 -1.81 7.28
CA ASN A 111 -7.88 -2.91 8.19
C ASN A 111 -7.33 -4.30 7.82
N LYS A 112 -6.47 -4.42 6.81
CA LYS A 112 -5.82 -5.67 6.42
C LYS A 112 -4.37 -5.74 6.89
N ARG A 113 -4.02 -6.84 7.58
CA ARG A 113 -2.64 -7.08 8.01
C ARG A 113 -1.74 -7.20 6.79
N THR A 114 -0.74 -6.33 6.71
CA THR A 114 0.12 -6.17 5.54
C THR A 114 1.57 -6.04 5.97
N VAL A 115 2.46 -6.73 5.26
CA VAL A 115 3.91 -6.56 5.40
C VAL A 115 4.35 -5.49 4.41
N VAL A 116 4.97 -4.44 4.92
CA VAL A 116 5.50 -3.32 4.14
C VAL A 116 7.00 -3.19 4.33
N GLN A 117 7.65 -2.53 3.38
CA GLN A 117 9.09 -2.24 3.41
C GLN A 117 9.33 -0.73 3.45
N LEU A 118 10.52 -0.34 3.90
CA LEU A 118 11.02 1.00 3.60
C LEU A 118 11.47 1.05 2.15
N PRO A 119 11.29 2.17 1.44
CA PRO A 119 11.97 2.42 0.20
C PRO A 119 13.49 2.16 0.34
N PRO A 120 14.16 1.56 -0.66
CA PRO A 120 15.61 1.42 -0.62
C PRO A 120 16.29 2.77 -0.48
N ALA A 121 17.30 2.90 0.39
CA ALA A 121 17.93 4.19 0.71
C ALA A 121 18.47 4.99 -0.50
N ASN A 122 18.78 4.31 -1.60
CA ASN A 122 19.30 4.92 -2.83
C ASN A 122 18.26 4.91 -3.98
N SER A 123 16.97 4.74 -3.70
CA SER A 123 15.92 4.79 -4.71
C SER A 123 15.42 6.21 -4.95
N HIS A 124 14.72 6.42 -6.07
CA HIS A 124 14.12 7.71 -6.42
C HIS A 124 12.78 7.98 -5.72
N PHE A 125 12.34 7.10 -4.80
CA PHE A 125 11.02 7.18 -4.16
C PHE A 125 11.11 7.11 -2.63
N THR A 126 12.23 7.54 -2.06
CA THR A 126 12.50 7.43 -0.61
C THR A 126 11.53 8.21 0.27
N ASP A 127 10.91 9.26 -0.26
CA ASP A 127 10.01 10.17 0.44
C ASP A 127 8.53 9.97 0.08
N VAL A 128 8.18 8.93 -0.67
CA VAL A 128 6.80 8.62 -1.06
C VAL A 128 6.42 7.17 -0.72
N ASN A 129 5.12 6.90 -0.68
CA ASN A 129 4.58 5.56 -0.42
C ASN A 129 4.12 4.90 -1.71
N VAL A 130 4.28 3.59 -1.80
CA VAL A 130 3.95 2.80 -3.00
C VAL A 130 3.03 1.66 -2.60
N LEU A 131 1.87 1.57 -3.25
CA LEU A 131 0.92 0.47 -3.10
C LEU A 131 1.22 -0.60 -4.15
N GLY A 132 1.71 -1.75 -3.69
CA GLY A 132 2.10 -2.85 -4.57
C GLY A 132 0.99 -3.88 -4.82
N MET A 133 1.21 -4.72 -5.83
CA MET A 133 0.27 -5.74 -6.30
C MET A 133 -0.03 -6.86 -5.30
N GLU A 134 0.91 -7.23 -4.41
CA GLU A 134 0.62 -8.25 -3.39
C GLU A 134 -0.49 -7.81 -2.45
N TYR A 135 -0.46 -6.55 -2.00
CA TYR A 135 -1.51 -6.02 -1.16
C TYR A 135 -2.83 -5.98 -1.93
N MET A 136 -2.86 -5.32 -3.11
CA MET A 136 -4.09 -5.14 -3.90
C MET A 136 -4.78 -6.47 -4.23
N LYS A 137 -3.99 -7.48 -4.61
CA LYS A 137 -4.51 -8.83 -4.88
C LYS A 137 -5.04 -9.47 -3.61
N ALA A 138 -4.27 -9.43 -2.52
CA ALA A 138 -4.68 -10.05 -1.26
C ALA A 138 -5.92 -9.38 -0.69
N SER A 139 -6.08 -8.05 -0.82
CA SER A 139 -7.23 -7.29 -0.31
C SER A 139 -8.50 -7.44 -1.14
N GLY A 140 -8.48 -8.19 -2.25
CA GLY A 140 -9.65 -8.30 -3.13
C GLY A 140 -10.01 -6.96 -3.77
N THR A 141 -9.00 -6.13 -4.05
CA THR A 141 -9.22 -4.79 -4.60
C THR A 141 -9.54 -4.86 -6.09
N ASN A 142 -10.56 -4.12 -6.50
CA ASN A 142 -10.83 -3.76 -7.88
C ASN A 142 -10.30 -2.34 -8.13
N LEU A 143 -9.30 -2.22 -9.00
CA LEU A 143 -8.75 -0.95 -9.46
C LEU A 143 -9.41 -0.59 -10.79
N SER A 144 -10.06 0.58 -10.85
CA SER A 144 -10.58 1.15 -12.10
C SER A 144 -9.88 2.47 -12.38
N ILE A 145 -9.33 2.60 -13.59
CA ILE A 145 -8.72 3.83 -14.08
C ILE A 145 -9.40 4.15 -15.41
N THR A 146 -10.00 5.33 -15.50
CA THR A 146 -10.59 5.86 -16.72
C THR A 146 -9.80 7.06 -17.16
N LEU A 147 -9.25 7.01 -18.38
CA LEU A 147 -8.50 8.08 -19.02
C LEU A 147 -9.18 8.41 -20.34
N THR A 148 -9.83 9.55 -20.42
CA THR A 148 -10.44 10.06 -21.65
C THR A 148 -10.08 11.52 -21.83
N ASN A 149 -10.29 12.07 -23.03
CA ASN A 149 -10.00 13.47 -23.29
C ASN A 149 -10.81 14.44 -22.41
N ASP A 150 -12.00 14.03 -21.97
CA ASP A 150 -12.95 14.90 -21.28
C ASP A 150 -13.10 14.55 -19.79
N TYR A 151 -12.59 13.40 -19.36
CA TYR A 151 -12.83 12.84 -18.04
C TYR A 151 -11.74 11.87 -17.62
N GLU A 152 -11.28 12.05 -16.39
CA GLU A 152 -10.34 11.17 -15.73
C GLU A 152 -10.90 10.75 -14.37
N SER A 153 -10.77 9.47 -14.03
CA SER A 153 -11.13 8.99 -12.69
C SER A 153 -10.33 7.77 -12.29
N VAL A 154 -10.04 7.69 -10.99
CA VAL A 154 -9.43 6.53 -10.34
C VAL A 154 -10.36 6.09 -9.22
N SER A 155 -10.69 4.80 -9.16
CA SER A 155 -11.38 4.23 -8.01
C SER A 155 -10.77 2.90 -7.57
N LEU A 156 -10.69 2.72 -6.26
CA LEU A 156 -10.38 1.44 -5.62
C LEU A 156 -11.61 0.99 -4.84
N TYR A 157 -12.09 -0.20 -5.16
CA TYR A 157 -13.17 -0.86 -4.43
C TYR A 157 -12.64 -2.14 -3.78
N PHE A 158 -13.01 -2.40 -2.53
CA PHE A 158 -12.60 -3.60 -1.79
C PHE A 158 -13.75 -4.59 -1.69
N ASP A 159 -13.58 -5.75 -2.32
CA ASP A 159 -14.54 -6.86 -2.28
C ASP A 159 -14.22 -7.79 -1.10
N TYR A 160 -14.73 -7.42 0.09
CA TYR A 160 -14.47 -8.16 1.32
C TYR A 160 -15.16 -9.53 1.37
N ASP A 161 -16.25 -9.72 0.63
CA ASP A 161 -17.05 -10.95 0.65
C ASP A 161 -16.31 -12.16 0.05
N LYS A 162 -15.29 -11.93 -0.81
CA LYS A 162 -14.43 -12.99 -1.35
C LYS A 162 -13.27 -13.39 -0.44
N ASN A 163 -12.84 -12.50 0.46
CA ASN A 163 -11.65 -12.75 1.29
C ASN A 163 -11.93 -13.74 2.43
N GLU A 164 -13.16 -13.82 2.93
CA GLU A 164 -13.56 -14.87 3.90
C GLU A 164 -13.43 -16.26 3.27
N ILE A 165 -13.84 -16.43 2.01
CA ILE A 165 -13.78 -17.71 1.30
C ILE A 165 -12.32 -18.18 1.10
N ILE A 166 -11.41 -17.28 0.70
CA ILE A 166 -10.00 -17.62 0.52
C ILE A 166 -9.33 -17.93 1.86
N SER A 167 -9.66 -17.19 2.93
CA SER A 167 -9.12 -17.46 4.27
C SER A 167 -9.58 -18.83 4.82
N HIS A 168 -10.84 -19.21 4.56
CA HIS A 168 -11.38 -20.52 4.93
C HIS A 168 -10.75 -21.66 4.13
N LEU A 169 -10.48 -21.45 2.84
CA LEU A 169 -9.76 -22.42 2.00
C LEU A 169 -8.32 -22.58 2.50
N GLN A 170 -7.61 -21.51 2.81
CA GLN A 170 -6.24 -21.59 3.33
C GLN A 170 -6.15 -22.24 4.72
N SER A 171 -7.15 -22.06 5.59
CA SER A 171 -7.23 -22.77 6.87
C SER A 171 -7.60 -24.25 6.72
N THR A 172 -8.34 -24.64 5.68
CA THR A 172 -8.66 -26.07 5.44
C THR A 172 -7.49 -26.84 4.81
N PHE A 173 -6.52 -26.16 4.21
CA PHE A 173 -5.28 -26.79 3.72
C PHE A 173 -4.12 -26.74 4.72
N GLN A 174 -4.32 -26.20 5.92
CA GLN A 174 -3.35 -26.27 7.01
C GLN A 174 -3.82 -27.23 8.11
N VAL A 175 -3.25 -28.44 7.99
CA VAL A 175 -2.77 -29.33 9.05
C VAL A 175 -3.62 -30.57 9.39
N ASP A 176 -3.03 -31.74 9.18
CA ASP A 176 -2.77 -32.67 10.28
C ASP A 176 -1.31 -33.19 10.18
N PRO A 177 -0.40 -32.98 11.16
CA PRO A 177 0.96 -33.49 11.14
C PRO A 177 1.10 -34.79 11.95
N ASP A 178 -0.01 -35.38 12.44
CA ASP A 178 0.01 -36.57 13.28
C ASP A 178 -0.06 -37.89 12.48
N VAL A 179 0.74 -37.98 11.42
CA VAL A 179 1.08 -39.27 10.79
C VAL A 179 2.59 -39.42 10.69
N LEU A 180 3.29 -39.35 11.82
CA LEU A 180 4.50 -40.13 12.04
C LEU A 180 4.73 -40.34 13.54
N GLY A 181 4.11 -41.40 14.07
CA GLY A 181 4.20 -41.74 15.48
C GLY A 181 3.72 -43.16 15.75
N LYS A 182 4.36 -44.15 15.11
CA LYS A 182 4.61 -45.52 15.61
C LYS A 182 5.44 -46.32 14.62
#